data_AF-A0A142XC86-F1
#
_entry.id   AF-A0A142XC86-F1
#
_cell.length_a   1.000
_cell.length_b   1.000
_cell.length_c   1.000
_cell.angle_alpha   90.00
_cell.angle_beta   90.00
_cell.angle_gamma   90.00
#
_symmetry.space_group_name_H-M   'P 1'
#
loop_
_entity.id
_entity.type
_entity.pdbx_description
1 polymer ?
#
loop_
_entity_poly.entity_id
_entity_poly.type
_entity_poly.pdbx_seq_one_letter_code
_entity_poly.pdbx_strand_id
1 'polypeptide(L)'
;MGEKVRQVPREEFIALWNAAGSLDEVAAQILARVGPRVPRWVVMARAAELRRDGATLRALVPKQALSTDPTPPAGRCLPGTRSENGAKPAV
;
A
#
# COMPACT_ATOMS: atom_id res chain seq x y z
N MET A 1 -14.34 16.07 5.95
CA MET A 1 -12.95 15.93 6.47
C MET A 1 -11.87 15.83 5.38
N GLY A 2 -12.19 15.43 4.13
CA GLY A 2 -11.20 15.30 3.03
C GLY A 2 -11.03 16.54 2.11
N GLU A 3 -11.87 17.56 2.25
CA GLU A 3 -11.86 18.73 1.35
C GLU A 3 -10.60 19.59 1.44
N LYS A 4 -9.94 19.65 2.60
CA LYS A 4 -8.79 20.54 2.80
C LYS A 4 -7.60 20.16 1.94
N VAL A 5 -7.34 18.87 1.71
CA VAL A 5 -6.24 18.41 0.84
C VAL A 5 -6.49 18.77 -0.62
N ARG A 6 -7.75 18.94 -1.04
CA ARG A 6 -8.12 19.39 -2.39
C ARG A 6 -7.88 20.89 -2.60
N GLN A 7 -7.67 21.65 -1.53
CA GLN A 7 -7.29 23.06 -1.61
C GLN A 7 -5.82 23.23 -2.01
N VAL A 8 -4.99 22.19 -1.88
CA VAL A 8 -3.63 22.22 -2.40
C VAL A 8 -3.68 22.13 -3.94
N PRO A 9 -3.07 23.09 -4.66
CA PRO A 9 -2.97 23.06 -6.11
C PRO A 9 -2.39 21.73 -6.60
N ARG A 10 -2.83 21.30 -7.78
CA ARG A 10 -2.41 20.02 -8.38
C ARG A 10 -0.89 19.95 -8.54
N GLU A 11 -0.28 20.95 -9.17
CA GLU A 11 1.17 21.00 -9.37
C GLU A 11 1.93 21.02 -8.04
N GLU A 12 1.43 21.75 -7.05
CA GLU A 12 2.07 21.82 -5.74
C GLU A 12 2.03 20.47 -5.02
N PHE A 13 0.91 19.76 -5.05
CA PHE A 13 0.83 18.41 -4.49
C PHE A 13 1.81 17.46 -5.18
N ILE A 14 1.90 17.51 -6.51
CA ILE A 14 2.82 16.67 -7.30
C ILE A 14 4.27 16.98 -6.94
N ALA A 15 4.64 18.26 -6.82
CA ALA A 15 5.98 18.68 -6.43
C ALA A 15 6.34 18.15 -5.03
N LEU A 16 5.44 18.30 -4.06
CA LEU A 16 5.66 17.80 -2.69
C LEU A 16 5.79 16.29 -2.65
N TRP A 17 4.93 15.58 -3.38
CA TRP A 17 4.97 14.12 -3.46
C TRP A 17 6.28 13.62 -4.08
N ASN A 18 6.77 14.26 -5.14
CA ASN A 18 7.98 13.86 -5.85
C ASN A 18 9.27 14.27 -5.13
N ALA A 19 9.24 15.38 -4.38
CA ALA A 19 10.34 15.81 -3.52
C ALA A 19 10.45 14.93 -2.26
N ALA A 20 9.34 14.35 -1.80
CA ALA A 20 9.33 13.59 -0.56
C ALA A 20 9.99 12.21 -0.67
N GLY A 21 10.68 11.82 0.40
CA GLY A 21 11.24 10.48 0.56
C GLY A 21 10.25 9.46 1.13
N SER A 22 9.14 9.91 1.72
CA SER A 22 8.16 9.03 2.38
C SER A 22 6.77 9.64 2.47
N LEU A 23 5.76 8.79 2.67
CA LEU A 23 4.37 9.24 2.84
C LEU A 23 4.19 10.14 4.07
N ASP A 24 4.94 9.88 5.14
CA ASP A 24 4.87 10.67 6.37
C ASP A 24 5.36 12.10 6.14
N GLU A 25 6.44 12.24 5.37
CA GLU A 25 6.99 13.53 4.97
C GLU A 25 6.01 14.31 4.08
N VAL A 26 5.33 13.65 3.13
CA VAL A 26 4.27 14.29 2.35
C VAL A 26 3.12 14.75 3.26
N ALA A 27 2.67 13.88 4.18
CA ALA A 27 1.58 14.22 5.08
C ALA A 27 1.93 15.40 5.99
N ALA A 28 3.14 15.45 6.54
CA ALA A 28 3.64 16.57 7.34
C ALA A 28 3.70 17.88 6.54
N GLN A 29 4.23 17.84 5.31
CA GLN A 29 4.29 19.02 4.44
C GLN A 29 2.92 19.54 4.01
N ILE A 30 1.94 18.64 3.85
CA ILE A 30 0.55 19.01 3.56
C ILE A 30 -0.11 19.57 4.84
N LEU A 31 0.05 18.92 5.99
CA LEU A 31 -0.46 19.41 7.28
C LEU A 31 0.02 20.84 7.58
N ALA A 32 1.27 21.17 7.27
CA ALA A 32 1.81 22.51 7.44
C ALA A 32 1.07 23.58 6.61
N ARG A 33 0.48 23.20 5.48
CA ARG A 33 -0.22 24.13 4.56
C ARG A 33 -1.72 24.21 4.82
N VAL A 34 -2.37 23.07 5.11
CA VAL A 34 -3.84 22.98 5.24
C VAL A 34 -4.33 22.80 6.69
N GLY A 35 -3.40 22.71 7.64
CA GLY A 35 -3.66 22.66 9.08
C GLY A 35 -3.75 21.26 9.68
N PRO A 36 -3.95 21.16 11.01
CA PRO A 36 -3.56 20.01 11.86
C PRO A 36 -4.44 18.75 11.73
N ARG A 37 -5.24 18.60 10.67
CA ARG A 37 -6.30 17.59 10.60
C ARG A 37 -6.39 16.85 9.27
N VAL A 38 -5.24 16.55 8.67
CA VAL A 38 -5.14 15.72 7.47
C VAL A 38 -4.69 14.30 7.84
N PRO A 39 -5.58 13.30 7.78
CA PRO A 39 -5.18 11.91 7.95
C PRO A 39 -4.46 11.36 6.72
N ARG A 40 -3.52 10.44 6.92
CA ARG A 40 -2.68 9.84 5.86
C ARG A 40 -3.50 9.23 4.72
N TRP A 41 -4.66 8.63 5.00
CA TRP A 41 -5.53 8.04 3.98
C TRP A 41 -6.08 9.08 2.98
N VAL A 42 -6.28 10.33 3.41
CA VAL A 42 -6.74 11.42 2.52
C VAL A 42 -5.66 11.80 1.53
N VAL A 43 -4.40 11.86 1.99
CA VAL A 43 -3.24 12.12 1.13
C VAL A 43 -3.07 11.00 0.10
N MET A 44 -3.24 9.75 0.52
CA MET A 44 -3.26 8.61 -0.41
C MET A 44 -4.41 8.68 -1.42
N ALA A 45 -5.63 9.02 -0.97
CA ALA A 45 -6.79 9.15 -1.84
C ALA A 45 -6.57 10.23 -2.92
N ARG A 46 -5.99 11.38 -2.54
CA ARG A 46 -5.64 12.45 -3.47
C ARG A 46 -4.58 11.99 -4.48
N ALA A 47 -3.55 11.28 -4.02
CA ALA A 47 -2.54 10.72 -4.92
C ALA A 47 -3.15 9.70 -5.90
N ALA A 48 -4.11 8.89 -5.45
CA ALA A 48 -4.82 7.94 -6.33
C ALA A 48 -5.73 8.65 -7.34
N GLU A 49 -6.41 9.74 -6.96
CA GLU A 49 -7.14 10.61 -7.89
C GLU A 49 -6.21 11.19 -8.96
N LEU A 50 -5.07 11.74 -8.55
CA LEU A 50 -4.08 12.32 -9.47
C LEU A 50 -3.48 11.30 -10.44
N ARG A 51 -3.23 10.06 -10.00
CA ARG A 51 -2.79 8.98 -10.91
C ARG A 51 -3.86 8.64 -11.94
N ARG A 52 -5.14 8.62 -11.55
CA ARG A 52 -6.27 8.41 -12.47
C ARG A 52 -6.40 9.55 -13.49
N ASP A 53 -6.04 10.75 -13.08
CA ASP A 53 -5.99 11.97 -13.90
C ASP A 53 -4.72 12.06 -14.79
N GLY A 54 -3.89 11.03 -14.80
CA GLY A 54 -2.66 10.97 -15.61
C GLY A 54 -1.46 11.72 -15.04
N ALA A 55 -1.49 12.12 -13.77
CA ALA A 55 -0.34 12.74 -13.13
C ALA A 55 0.76 11.72 -12.80
N THR A 56 2.00 12.03 -13.17
CA THR A 56 3.18 11.23 -12.82
C THR A 56 3.58 11.49 -11.37
N LEU A 57 3.33 10.51 -10.50
CA LEU A 57 3.68 10.53 -9.09
C LEU A 57 4.66 9.41 -8.79
N ARG A 58 5.83 9.75 -8.23
CA ARG A 58 6.88 8.80 -7.83
C ARG A 58 6.32 7.74 -6.88
N ALA A 59 6.78 6.50 -7.00
CA ALA A 59 6.42 5.45 -6.05
C ALA A 59 7.11 5.73 -4.70
N LEU A 60 6.33 6.09 -3.69
CA LEU A 60 6.81 6.12 -2.31
C LEU A 60 6.79 4.68 -1.81
N VAL A 61 7.92 4.00 -1.92
CA VAL A 61 8.06 2.63 -1.42
C VAL A 61 8.02 2.72 0.11
N PRO A 62 7.05 2.09 0.79
CA PRO A 62 7.11 2.01 2.24
C PRO A 62 8.42 1.31 2.60
N LYS A 63 9.20 1.88 3.51
CA LYS A 63 10.48 1.32 3.97
C LYS A 63 10.36 -0.14 4.47
N GLN A 64 9.14 -0.62 4.74
CA GLN A 64 8.83 -2.01 5.07
C GLN A 64 8.84 -3.00 3.88
N ALA A 65 8.84 -2.55 2.63
CA ALA A 65 8.86 -3.45 1.48
C ALA A 65 10.24 -4.09 1.21
N LEU A 66 11.28 -3.70 1.96
CA LEU A 66 12.61 -4.30 1.89
C LEU A 66 12.85 -5.35 3.00
N SER A 67 11.79 -5.97 3.52
CA SER A 67 11.87 -7.10 4.45
C SER A 67 10.83 -8.18 4.17
N THR A 68 10.47 -8.40 2.91
CA THR A 68 9.93 -9.70 2.50
C THR A 68 11.02 -10.44 1.75
N ASP A 69 11.80 -11.15 2.56
CA ASP A 69 12.41 -12.43 2.19
C ASP A 69 11.50 -13.19 1.19
N PRO A 70 11.98 -13.55 -0.01
CA PRO A 70 11.20 -14.34 -0.94
C PRO A 70 11.25 -15.81 -0.52
N THR A 71 10.70 -16.16 0.65
CA THR A 71 10.35 -17.55 0.95
C THR A 71 8.92 -17.79 0.46
N PRO A 72 8.71 -18.56 -0.62
CA PRO A 72 7.37 -19.03 -0.96
C PRO A 72 6.85 -19.89 0.21
N PRO A 73 5.57 -19.77 0.60
CA PRO A 73 5.00 -20.68 1.59
C PRO A 73 4.89 -22.06 0.94
N ALA A 74 5.96 -22.85 1.03
CA ALA A 74 5.92 -24.28 0.78
C ALA A 74 4.81 -24.83 1.68
N GLY A 75 3.76 -25.31 1.04
CA GLY A 75 2.57 -25.85 1.68
C GLY A 75 2.94 -26.79 2.81
N ARG A 76 2.83 -26.30 4.04
CA ARG A 76 2.82 -27.11 5.24
C ARG A 76 1.45 -27.79 5.31
N CYS A 77 1.33 -28.90 4.58
CA CYS A 77 0.26 -29.87 4.74
C CYS A 77 0.83 -31.15 5.34
N LEU A 78 1.02 -31.17 6.66
CA LEU A 78 0.97 -32.38 7.50
C LEU A 78 0.41 -31.90 8.86
N PRO A 79 -0.58 -32.60 9.47
CA PRO A 79 -0.37 -33.96 10.00
C PRO A 79 -1.55 -34.92 9.80
N GLY A 80 -1.27 -36.23 9.87
CA GLY A 80 -2.16 -37.31 9.47
C GLY A 80 -3.19 -37.82 10.50
N THR A 81 -4.07 -38.70 10.02
CA THR A 81 -4.73 -39.84 10.70
C THR A 81 -5.24 -40.76 9.56
N ARG A 82 -4.71 -41.98 9.41
CA ARG A 82 -5.17 -43.28 9.97
C ARG A 82 -6.20 -43.99 9.07
N SER A 83 -5.82 -45.21 8.64
CA SER A 83 -6.56 -46.46 8.29
C SER A 83 -7.96 -46.36 7.64
N GLU A 84 -8.34 -47.19 6.66
CA GLU A 84 -8.63 -48.63 6.86
C GLU A 84 -8.59 -49.46 5.57
N ASN A 85 -8.26 -50.74 5.77
CA ASN A 85 -8.22 -51.90 4.89
C ASN A 85 -9.45 -52.14 3.99
N GLY A 86 -9.24 -52.83 2.85
CA GLY A 86 -10.28 -53.63 2.19
C GLY A 86 -9.93 -54.13 0.77
N ALA A 87 -9.69 -55.43 0.62
CA ALA A 87 -9.39 -56.20 -0.61
C ALA A 87 -10.50 -56.09 -1.71
N LYS A 88 -10.32 -56.43 -3.01
CA LYS A 88 -9.87 -57.69 -3.66
C LYS A 88 -9.75 -57.48 -5.23
N PRO A 89 -9.43 -58.48 -6.09
CA PRO A 89 -8.46 -58.36 -7.20
C PRO A 89 -9.11 -58.20 -8.60
N ALA A 90 -8.30 -57.84 -9.59
CA ALA A 90 -8.70 -57.80 -11.00
C ALA A 90 -8.39 -59.12 -11.71
N VAL A 91 -9.34 -59.47 -12.58
CA VAL A 91 -9.56 -60.64 -13.45
C VAL A 91 -8.35 -61.14 -14.25
#